data_AF-A0A968BK75-F1
#
_entry.id   AF-A0A968BK75-F1
#
_cell.length_a   1.000
_cell.length_b   1.000
_cell.length_c   1.000
_cell.angle_alpha   90.00
_cell.angle_beta   90.00
_cell.angle_gamma   90.00
#
_symmetry.space_group_name_H-M   'P 1'
#
loop_
_entity.id
_entity.type
_entity.pdbx_description
1 polymer ?
#
loop_
_entity_poly.entity_id
_entity_poly.type
_entity_poly.pdbx_seq_one_letter_code
_entity_poly.pdbx_strand_id
1 'polypeptide(L)'
;MRAPGLEQDESQTPLQQRIAAMRRHYVRQLPRRVAELESAWREIGSHGARGAMEKVFRLAHTLRGSAATFGLDAISAAAGRVDECLREITGDESSITQAQRERLQHSLEELRFLVSVAAEREPDTSTQPWMTPLQAARPSGPVLVVARDPWAGRELLGQLAYFGYKGEIEPRLDAARRLAVQRRFTALIVDIGHPNDADAHLRMVRELPRDLAVPPPVLFVAERDDMRVRLRATRVGGVAY
;
A
#
# COMPACT_ATOMS: atom_id res chain seq x y z
N MET A 1 -5.16 -23.03 44.38
CA MET A 1 -6.24 -23.51 43.48
C MET A 1 -5.99 -22.86 42.12
N ARG A 2 -5.61 -23.66 41.11
CA ARG A 2 -5.16 -23.21 39.77
C ARG A 2 -6.35 -22.89 38.86
N ALA A 3 -6.15 -21.96 37.94
CA ALA A 3 -7.04 -21.60 36.83
C ALA A 3 -7.18 -22.71 35.77
N PRO A 4 -8.22 -22.63 34.93
CA PRO A 4 -8.09 -22.87 33.49
C PRO A 4 -8.74 -21.71 32.69
N GLY A 5 -8.08 -21.13 31.68
CA GLY A 5 -8.00 -21.63 30.29
C GLY A 5 -9.17 -21.01 29.49
N LEU A 6 -8.97 -20.17 28.48
CA LEU A 6 -8.33 -20.49 27.22
C LEU A 6 -7.84 -19.20 26.53
N GLU A 7 -6.54 -19.14 26.30
CA GLU A 7 -5.92 -18.37 25.23
C GLU A 7 -6.50 -18.87 23.89
N GLN A 8 -7.27 -18.03 23.20
CA GLN A 8 -7.65 -18.32 21.82
C GLN A 8 -6.49 -17.91 20.91
N ASP A 9 -5.86 -18.93 20.33
CA ASP A 9 -4.88 -18.91 19.26
C ASP A 9 -5.24 -17.90 18.14
N GLU A 10 -4.45 -16.82 18.01
CA GLU A 10 -4.56 -15.78 16.99
C GLU A 10 -4.18 -16.31 15.58
N SER A 11 -4.94 -17.28 15.09
CA SER A 11 -4.78 -17.80 13.74
C SER A 11 -5.29 -16.77 12.71
N GLN A 12 -4.37 -16.18 11.95
CA GLN A 12 -4.67 -15.17 10.93
C GLN A 12 -5.70 -15.68 9.91
N THR A 13 -6.69 -14.84 9.55
CA THR A 13 -7.70 -15.18 8.54
C THR A 13 -7.07 -15.44 7.16
N PRO A 14 -7.69 -16.22 6.26
CA PRO A 14 -7.15 -16.49 4.92
C PRO A 14 -6.86 -15.23 4.09
N LEU A 15 -7.65 -14.16 4.30
CA LEU A 15 -7.42 -12.87 3.67
C LEU A 15 -6.16 -12.20 4.23
N GLN A 16 -6.00 -12.16 5.55
CA GLN A 16 -4.80 -11.62 6.22
C GLN A 16 -3.51 -12.31 5.76
N GLN A 17 -3.53 -13.63 5.67
CA GLN A 17 -2.40 -14.42 5.15
C GLN A 17 -2.06 -14.02 3.70
N ARG A 18 -3.09 -13.76 2.87
CA ARG A 18 -2.91 -13.29 1.49
C ARG A 18 -2.32 -11.88 1.43
N ILE A 19 -2.72 -10.96 2.31
CA ILE A 19 -2.15 -9.60 2.38
C ILE A 19 -0.72 -9.61 2.88
N ALA A 20 -0.43 -10.41 3.90
CA ALA A 20 0.94 -10.62 4.34
C ALA A 20 1.80 -11.19 3.20
N ALA A 21 1.27 -12.14 2.42
CA ALA A 21 1.97 -12.66 1.25
C ALA A 21 2.17 -11.59 0.15
N MET A 22 1.16 -10.75 -0.12
CA MET A 22 1.27 -9.61 -1.05
C MET A 22 2.32 -8.61 -0.60
N ARG A 23 2.33 -8.24 0.68
CA ARG A 23 3.36 -7.35 1.26
C ARG A 23 4.77 -7.92 1.07
N ARG A 24 4.99 -9.19 1.41
CA ARG A 24 6.28 -9.86 1.20
C ARG A 24 6.70 -9.86 -0.26
N HIS A 25 5.75 -10.10 -1.17
CA HIS A 25 5.99 -10.04 -2.60
C HIS A 25 6.37 -8.62 -3.05
N TYR A 26 5.64 -7.60 -2.58
CA TYR A 26 5.95 -6.21 -2.86
C TYR A 26 7.35 -5.82 -2.39
N VAL A 27 7.74 -6.18 -1.15
CA VAL A 27 9.09 -5.91 -0.61
C VAL A 27 10.17 -6.50 -1.51
N ARG A 28 9.99 -7.72 -2.01
CA ARG A 28 10.95 -8.35 -2.95
C ARG A 28 11.04 -7.63 -4.29
N GLN A 29 9.99 -6.92 -4.72
CA GLN A 29 10.02 -6.15 -5.96
C GLN A 29 10.67 -4.77 -5.79
N LEU A 30 10.74 -4.23 -4.57
CA LEU A 30 11.23 -2.87 -4.31
C LEU A 30 12.63 -2.60 -4.86
N PRO A 31 13.64 -3.49 -4.69
CA PRO A 31 14.98 -3.25 -5.24
C PRO A 31 14.95 -3.02 -6.76
N ARG A 32 14.17 -3.82 -7.49
CA ARG A 32 14.00 -3.66 -8.94
C ARG A 32 13.30 -2.35 -9.30
N ARG A 33 12.26 -1.96 -8.55
CA ARG A 33 11.53 -0.70 -8.79
C ARG A 33 12.43 0.52 -8.54
N VAL A 34 13.27 0.49 -7.50
CA VAL A 34 14.26 1.55 -7.25
C VAL A 34 15.30 1.60 -8.36
N ALA A 35 15.81 0.46 -8.81
CA ALA A 35 16.76 0.42 -9.93
C ALA A 35 16.16 0.98 -11.24
N GLU A 36 14.88 0.70 -11.50
CA GLU A 36 14.17 1.26 -12.66
C GLU A 36 14.02 2.80 -12.56
N LEU A 37 13.70 3.31 -11.36
CA LEU A 37 13.62 4.73 -11.08
C LEU A 37 14.99 5.42 -11.27
N GLU A 38 16.07 4.85 -10.73
CA GLU A 38 17.44 5.35 -10.90
C GLU A 38 17.88 5.31 -12.38
N SER A 39 17.50 4.29 -13.14
CA SER A 39 17.79 4.22 -14.58
C SER A 39 17.06 5.29 -15.36
N ALA A 40 15.76 5.46 -15.11
CA ALA A 40 14.96 6.49 -15.76
C ALA A 40 15.48 7.90 -15.43
N TRP A 41 15.98 8.14 -14.21
CA TRP A 41 16.64 9.39 -13.84
C TRP A 41 17.94 9.62 -14.63
N ARG A 42 18.79 8.59 -14.78
CA ARG A 42 20.02 8.68 -15.57
C ARG A 42 19.74 8.94 -17.06
N GLU A 43 18.67 8.40 -17.61
CA GLU A 43 18.28 8.55 -19.02
C GLU A 43 17.92 10.00 -19.39
N ILE A 44 17.38 10.79 -18.46
CA ILE A 44 17.07 12.23 -18.66
C ILE A 44 18.34 13.03 -18.99
N GLY A 45 19.52 12.61 -18.54
CA GLY A 45 20.78 13.26 -18.94
C GLY A 45 21.20 12.99 -20.38
N SER A 46 20.56 12.06 -21.10
CA SER A 46 21.05 11.49 -22.35
C SER A 46 20.10 11.62 -23.55
N HIS A 47 18.77 11.54 -23.37
CA HIS A 47 17.80 11.56 -24.47
C HIS A 47 16.42 12.10 -24.02
N GLY A 48 16.01 13.28 -24.50
CA GLY A 48 14.61 13.74 -24.61
C GLY A 48 13.76 13.83 -23.32
N ALA A 49 13.70 15.04 -22.76
CA ALA A 49 13.16 15.45 -21.46
C ALA A 49 11.81 14.91 -21.01
N ARG A 50 10.77 15.08 -21.83
CA ARG A 50 9.43 15.14 -21.27
C ARG A 50 8.90 13.76 -20.87
N GLY A 51 9.07 12.78 -21.76
CA GLY A 51 8.60 11.41 -21.51
C GLY A 51 9.40 10.71 -20.39
N ALA A 52 10.71 10.97 -20.32
CA ALA A 52 11.56 10.42 -19.28
C ALA A 52 11.27 11.05 -17.90
N MET A 53 11.09 12.38 -17.82
CA MET A 53 10.70 13.05 -16.58
C MET A 53 9.33 12.60 -16.08
N GLU A 54 8.34 12.50 -16.98
CA GLU A 54 7.02 11.96 -16.64
C GLU A 54 7.09 10.50 -16.15
N LYS A 55 8.02 9.70 -16.70
CA LYS A 55 8.28 8.33 -16.22
C LYS A 55 8.86 8.33 -14.81
N VAL A 56 9.90 9.13 -14.54
CA VAL A 56 10.54 9.21 -13.21
C VAL A 56 9.54 9.69 -12.16
N PHE A 57 8.78 10.75 -12.46
CA PHE A 57 7.73 11.27 -11.58
C PHE A 57 6.69 10.18 -11.25
N ARG A 58 6.19 9.49 -12.28
CA ARG A 58 5.22 8.40 -12.09
C ARG A 58 5.78 7.26 -11.25
N LEU A 59 7.03 6.85 -11.47
CA LEU A 59 7.67 5.78 -10.71
C LEU A 59 7.84 6.17 -9.24
N ALA A 60 8.33 7.38 -8.95
CA ALA A 60 8.47 7.88 -7.58
C ALA A 60 7.12 8.00 -6.88
N HIS A 61 6.12 8.57 -7.55
CA HIS A 61 4.75 8.70 -7.04
C HIS A 61 4.12 7.34 -6.73
N THR A 62 4.23 6.40 -7.66
CA THR A 62 3.71 5.03 -7.48
C THR A 62 4.40 4.34 -6.32
N LEU A 63 5.72 4.49 -6.20
CA LEU A 63 6.50 3.87 -5.13
C LEU A 63 6.09 4.43 -3.76
N ARG A 64 5.91 5.74 -3.66
CA ARG A 64 5.38 6.42 -2.46
C ARG A 64 4.02 5.84 -2.08
N GLY A 65 3.06 5.86 -3.01
CA GLY A 65 1.71 5.41 -2.75
C GLY A 65 1.63 3.92 -2.39
N SER A 66 2.24 3.06 -3.20
CA SER A 66 2.21 1.62 -2.95
C SER A 66 3.01 1.21 -1.70
N ALA A 67 4.10 1.89 -1.34
CA ALA A 67 4.80 1.65 -0.07
C ALA A 67 3.92 2.01 1.13
N ALA A 68 3.14 3.10 1.07
CA ALA A 68 2.16 3.44 2.11
C ALA A 68 1.09 2.34 2.25
N THR A 69 0.55 1.86 1.13
CA THR A 69 -0.40 0.73 1.09
C THR A 69 0.19 -0.59 1.59
N PHE A 70 1.50 -0.76 1.70
CA PHE A 70 2.09 -1.97 2.30
C PHE A 70 2.67 -1.74 3.69
N GLY A 71 2.40 -0.57 4.28
CA GLY A 71 2.88 -0.16 5.59
C GLY A 71 4.40 -0.10 5.68
N LEU A 72 5.03 0.52 4.66
CA LEU A 72 6.48 0.68 4.52
C LEU A 72 6.82 2.18 4.56
N ASP A 73 6.63 2.78 5.72
CA ASP A 73 6.48 4.22 5.92
C ASP A 73 7.77 4.96 5.65
N ALA A 74 8.89 4.41 6.13
CA ALA A 74 10.21 4.96 5.87
C ALA A 74 10.49 5.00 4.35
N ILE A 75 10.06 3.96 3.63
CA ILE A 75 10.24 3.85 2.17
C ILE A 75 9.26 4.80 1.45
N SER A 76 8.01 4.88 1.91
CA SER A 76 7.00 5.83 1.43
C SER A 76 7.49 7.28 1.57
N ALA A 77 8.01 7.65 2.73
CA ALA A 77 8.55 8.96 3.02
C ALA A 77 9.78 9.28 2.17
N ALA A 78 10.70 8.33 2.00
CA ALA A 78 11.87 8.49 1.14
C ALA A 78 11.49 8.67 -0.33
N ALA A 79 10.55 7.86 -0.84
CA ALA A 79 9.99 8.04 -2.18
C ALA A 79 9.24 9.38 -2.30
N GLY A 80 8.61 9.85 -1.23
CA GLY A 80 8.01 11.19 -1.14
C GLY A 80 9.00 12.33 -1.31
N ARG A 81 10.20 12.22 -0.72
CA ARG A 81 11.28 13.21 -0.91
C ARG A 81 11.77 13.24 -2.35
N VAL A 82 11.89 12.07 -2.99
CA VAL A 82 12.21 11.97 -4.43
C VAL A 82 11.13 12.66 -5.27
N ASP A 83 9.86 12.34 -5.01
CA ASP A 83 8.69 12.93 -5.68
C ASP A 83 8.64 14.47 -5.50
N GLU A 84 8.96 14.99 -4.30
CA GLU A 84 9.05 16.43 -4.03
C GLU A 84 10.19 17.11 -4.79
N CYS A 85 11.39 16.53 -4.79
CA CYS A 85 12.52 17.03 -5.56
C CYS A 85 12.18 17.11 -7.05
N LEU A 86 11.45 16.13 -7.58
CA LEU A 86 11.02 16.11 -8.98
C LEU A 86 9.99 17.20 -9.30
N ARG A 87 9.10 17.57 -8.37
CA ARG A 87 8.15 18.68 -8.58
C ARG A 87 8.81 20.05 -8.59
N GLU A 88 9.88 20.22 -7.81
CA GLU A 88 10.66 21.46 -7.79
C GLU A 88 11.41 21.70 -9.11
N ILE A 89 11.66 20.63 -9.87
CA ILE A 89 12.19 20.72 -11.23
C ILE A 89 11.07 21.17 -12.17
N THR A 90 10.89 22.50 -12.25
CA THR A 90 9.95 23.14 -13.18
C THR A 90 10.69 23.61 -14.44
N GLY A 91 10.31 23.10 -15.62
CA GLY A 91 10.83 23.55 -16.92
C GLY A 91 11.57 22.49 -17.75
N ASP A 92 12.16 22.94 -18.87
CA ASP A 92 12.98 22.12 -19.79
C ASP A 92 14.27 21.62 -19.13
N GLU A 93 14.78 20.46 -19.59
CA GLU A 93 16.01 19.75 -19.16
C GLU A 93 17.21 20.67 -18.82
N SER A 94 17.36 21.76 -19.57
CA SER A 94 18.43 22.74 -19.43
C SER A 94 18.41 23.53 -18.12
N SER A 95 17.31 23.49 -17.35
CA SER A 95 17.14 24.23 -16.10
C SER A 95 17.49 23.42 -14.85
N ILE A 96 17.79 22.11 -14.97
CA ILE A 96 18.13 21.29 -13.80
C ILE A 96 19.52 21.67 -13.30
N THR A 97 19.54 22.43 -12.21
CA THR A 97 20.75 22.89 -11.54
C THR A 97 21.51 21.71 -10.92
N GLN A 98 22.83 21.87 -10.76
CA GLN A 98 23.67 20.87 -10.09
C GLN A 98 23.16 20.57 -8.67
N ALA A 99 22.72 21.60 -7.92
CA ALA A 99 22.16 21.43 -6.59
C ALA A 99 20.87 20.58 -6.58
N GLN A 100 20.00 20.72 -7.58
CA GLN A 100 18.81 19.87 -7.72
C GLN A 100 19.18 18.42 -8.02
N ARG A 101 20.19 18.19 -8.88
CA ARG A 101 20.69 16.82 -9.16
C ARG A 101 21.25 16.18 -7.90
N GLU A 102 22.06 16.89 -7.14
CA GLU A 102 22.66 16.40 -5.89
C GLU A 102 21.60 16.08 -4.84
N ARG A 103 20.61 16.96 -4.65
CA ARG A 103 19.48 16.71 -3.74
C ARG A 103 18.70 15.45 -4.12
N LEU A 104 18.34 15.31 -5.40
CA LEU A 104 17.60 14.15 -5.89
C LEU A 104 18.43 12.87 -5.77
N GLN A 105 19.72 12.93 -6.09
CA GLN A 105 20.65 11.80 -5.95
C GLN A 105 20.75 11.34 -4.49
N HIS A 106 20.87 12.27 -3.54
CA HIS A 106 20.88 11.96 -2.12
C HIS A 106 19.55 11.30 -1.66
N SER A 107 18.40 11.79 -2.13
CA SER A 107 17.11 11.17 -1.84
C SER A 107 16.96 9.77 -2.44
N LEU A 108 17.50 9.53 -3.64
CA LEU A 108 17.53 8.20 -4.26
C LEU A 108 18.42 7.22 -3.50
N GLU A 109 19.58 7.68 -3.03
CA GLU A 109 20.50 6.86 -2.22
C GLU A 109 19.89 6.44 -0.88
N GLU A 110 19.21 7.38 -0.21
CA GLU A 110 18.47 7.10 1.02
C GLU A 110 17.34 6.07 0.78
N LEU A 111 16.56 6.27 -0.28
CA LEU A 111 15.49 5.34 -0.66
C LEU A 111 16.06 3.93 -0.94
N ARG A 112 17.16 3.84 -1.69
CA ARG A 112 17.84 2.58 -1.99
C ARG A 112 18.31 1.88 -0.71
N PHE A 113 18.91 2.62 0.22
CA PHE A 113 19.35 2.07 1.51
C PHE A 113 18.19 1.53 2.35
N LEU A 114 17.08 2.25 2.44
CA LEU A 114 15.90 1.78 3.18
C LEU A 114 15.29 0.52 2.55
N VAL A 115 15.28 0.46 1.22
CA VAL A 115 14.82 -0.71 0.48
C VAL A 115 15.75 -1.92 0.68
N SER A 116 17.07 -1.74 0.71
CA SER A 116 18.00 -2.84 0.99
C SER A 116 17.81 -3.40 2.40
N VAL A 117 17.69 -2.53 3.41
CA VAL A 117 17.41 -2.94 4.79
C VAL A 117 16.09 -3.70 4.90
N ALA A 118 15.04 -3.26 4.19
CA ALA A 118 13.76 -3.95 4.19
C ALA A 118 13.82 -5.32 3.50
N ALA A 119 14.57 -5.42 2.39
CA ALA A 119 14.76 -6.68 1.67
C ALA A 119 15.57 -7.71 2.48
N GLU A 120 16.60 -7.27 3.22
CA GLU A 120 17.42 -8.13 4.08
C GLU A 120 16.65 -8.68 5.31
N ARG A 121 15.66 -7.93 5.80
CA ARG A 121 14.81 -8.32 6.93
C ARG A 121 13.73 -9.34 6.57
N GLU A 122 13.43 -9.51 5.28
CA GLU A 122 12.55 -10.55 4.80
C GLU A 122 13.36 -11.83 4.55
N PRO A 123 13.15 -12.90 5.33
CA PRO A 123 13.93 -14.13 5.15
C PRO A 123 13.71 -14.68 3.74
N ASP A 124 14.80 -15.03 3.06
CA ASP A 124 14.82 -15.71 1.76
C ASP A 124 14.27 -17.13 1.92
N THR A 125 12.95 -17.25 2.10
CA THR A 125 12.26 -18.54 2.17
C THR A 125 11.94 -18.97 0.74
N SER A 126 13.01 -19.27 0.00
CA SER A 126 13.01 -19.64 -1.41
C SER A 126 12.37 -21.02 -1.72
N THR A 127 11.53 -21.58 -0.83
CA THR A 127 11.05 -22.97 -0.96
C THR A 127 9.56 -23.21 -0.73
N GLN A 128 8.73 -22.18 -0.53
CA GLN A 128 7.27 -22.40 -0.58
C GLN A 128 6.71 -21.95 -1.93
N PRO A 129 6.09 -22.86 -2.71
CA PRO A 129 5.47 -22.50 -3.97
C PRO A 129 4.32 -21.52 -3.72
N TRP A 130 4.60 -20.26 -4.00
CA TRP A 130 3.67 -19.15 -4.19
C TRP A 130 2.58 -19.42 -5.25
N MET A 131 2.58 -20.61 -5.85
CA MET A 131 1.71 -21.06 -6.93
C MET A 131 0.57 -21.98 -6.49
N THR A 132 0.42 -22.28 -5.20
CA THR A 132 -0.80 -22.98 -4.77
C THR A 132 -1.80 -21.91 -4.34
N PRO A 133 -2.82 -21.57 -5.15
CA PRO A 133 -3.96 -20.88 -4.58
C PRO A 133 -4.42 -21.76 -3.44
N LEU A 134 -4.28 -21.26 -2.20
CA LEU A 134 -4.85 -21.89 -1.03
C LEU A 134 -6.29 -22.21 -1.43
N GLN A 135 -6.64 -23.49 -1.52
CA GLN A 135 -7.93 -24.01 -1.99
C GLN A 135 -9.13 -23.52 -1.14
N ALA A 136 -8.90 -22.56 -0.24
CA ALA A 136 -9.92 -21.71 0.35
C ALA A 136 -10.71 -21.03 -0.77
N ALA A 137 -11.96 -21.48 -0.88
CA ALA A 137 -13.08 -20.97 -1.68
C ALA A 137 -12.75 -19.71 -2.49
N ARG A 138 -12.89 -19.81 -3.82
CA ARG A 138 -12.86 -18.63 -4.71
C ARG A 138 -13.72 -17.54 -4.07
N PRO A 139 -13.22 -16.31 -3.95
CA PRO A 139 -13.97 -15.24 -3.29
C PRO A 139 -15.30 -14.99 -4.04
N SER A 140 -16.41 -15.00 -3.31
CA SER A 140 -17.76 -15.00 -3.87
C SER A 140 -18.29 -13.61 -4.26
N GLY A 141 -17.43 -12.62 -4.54
CA GLY A 141 -17.86 -11.28 -4.90
C GLY A 141 -16.76 -10.23 -4.90
N PRO A 142 -17.11 -8.96 -5.19
CA PRO A 142 -16.14 -7.89 -5.37
C PRO A 142 -15.62 -7.36 -4.02
N VAL A 143 -14.39 -6.88 -3.99
CA VAL A 143 -13.83 -6.07 -2.89
C VAL A 143 -13.91 -4.58 -3.24
N LEU A 144 -14.10 -3.74 -2.23
CA LEU A 144 -13.96 -2.29 -2.39
C LEU A 144 -12.64 -1.85 -1.79
N VAL A 145 -11.77 -1.24 -2.59
CA VAL A 145 -10.51 -0.66 -2.16
C VAL A 145 -10.70 0.85 -1.97
N VAL A 146 -10.51 1.31 -0.74
CA VAL A 146 -10.56 2.73 -0.37
C VAL A 146 -9.12 3.19 -0.16
N ALA A 147 -8.52 3.75 -1.21
CA ALA A 147 -7.14 4.22 -1.22
C ALA A 147 -7.05 5.62 -1.82
N ARG A 148 -6.40 6.56 -1.11
CA ARG A 148 -6.27 7.95 -1.55
C ARG A 148 -5.50 8.08 -2.86
N ASP A 149 -4.47 7.26 -3.05
CA ASP A 149 -3.75 7.16 -4.32
C ASP A 149 -4.41 6.10 -5.23
N PRO A 150 -5.00 6.50 -6.38
CA PRO A 150 -5.58 5.57 -7.33
C PRO A 150 -4.59 4.56 -7.89
N TRP A 151 -3.30 4.90 -7.98
CA TRP A 151 -2.27 3.97 -8.47
C TRP A 151 -1.97 2.89 -7.46
N ALA A 152 -1.74 3.25 -6.20
CA ALA A 152 -1.59 2.30 -5.11
C ALA A 152 -2.82 1.38 -4.97
N GLY A 153 -4.04 1.95 -5.09
CA GLY A 153 -5.27 1.18 -5.12
C GLY A 153 -5.34 0.19 -6.30
N ARG A 154 -4.87 0.59 -7.50
CA ARG A 154 -4.81 -0.29 -8.68
C ARG A 154 -3.78 -1.37 -8.56
N GLU A 155 -2.62 -1.07 -7.98
CA GLU A 155 -1.58 -2.05 -7.69
C GLU A 155 -2.11 -3.12 -6.73
N LEU A 156 -2.72 -2.70 -5.62
CA LEU A 156 -3.33 -3.60 -4.64
C LEU A 156 -4.44 -4.44 -5.26
N LEU A 157 -5.34 -3.82 -6.04
CA LEU A 157 -6.40 -4.54 -6.74
C LEU A 157 -5.84 -5.53 -7.78
N GLY A 158 -4.77 -5.17 -8.48
CA GLY A 158 -4.08 -6.04 -9.44
C GLY A 158 -3.47 -7.28 -8.77
N GLN A 159 -2.87 -7.11 -7.59
CA GLN A 159 -2.36 -8.23 -6.80
C GLN A 159 -3.49 -9.12 -6.26
N LEU A 160 -4.61 -8.53 -5.82
CA LEU A 160 -5.80 -9.25 -5.39
C LEU A 160 -6.46 -10.04 -6.55
N ALA A 161 -6.41 -9.50 -7.77
CA ALA A 161 -6.90 -10.17 -8.97
C ALA A 161 -6.17 -11.47 -9.27
N TYR A 162 -4.87 -11.57 -8.96
CA TYR A 162 -4.12 -12.83 -9.05
C TYR A 162 -4.71 -13.93 -8.15
N PHE A 163 -5.25 -13.55 -6.99
CA PHE A 163 -5.94 -14.46 -6.07
C PHE A 163 -7.43 -14.66 -6.40
N GLY A 164 -7.89 -14.15 -7.54
CA GLY A 164 -9.26 -14.31 -8.02
C GLY A 164 -10.27 -13.29 -7.47
N TYR A 165 -9.83 -12.30 -6.71
CA TYR A 165 -10.70 -11.21 -6.26
C TYR A 165 -10.94 -10.24 -7.41
N LYS A 166 -12.21 -9.84 -7.60
CA LYS A 166 -12.56 -8.68 -8.42
C LYS A 166 -12.82 -7.51 -7.49
N GLY A 167 -12.80 -6.28 -7.98
CA GLY A 167 -13.10 -5.14 -7.11
C GLY A 167 -13.18 -3.81 -7.80
N GLU A 168 -13.51 -2.81 -6.99
CA GLU A 168 -13.64 -1.41 -7.37
C GLU A 168 -12.74 -0.56 -6.46
N ILE A 169 -12.27 0.58 -6.97
CA ILE A 169 -11.43 1.52 -6.21
C ILE A 169 -12.22 2.82 -6.09
N GLU A 170 -12.36 3.34 -4.87
CA GLU A 170 -12.95 4.65 -4.64
C GLU A 170 -12.11 5.44 -3.62
N PRO A 171 -11.40 6.49 -4.06
CA PRO A 171 -10.50 7.26 -3.19
C PRO A 171 -11.22 8.19 -2.20
N ARG A 172 -12.49 8.56 -2.45
CA ARG A 172 -13.21 9.50 -1.59
C ARG A 172 -14.10 8.76 -0.60
N LEU A 173 -13.91 9.03 0.69
CA LEU A 173 -14.60 8.33 1.79
C LEU A 173 -16.13 8.38 1.67
N ASP A 174 -16.72 9.54 1.37
CA ASP A 174 -18.17 9.67 1.24
C ASP A 174 -18.72 8.85 0.06
N ALA A 175 -17.97 8.82 -1.05
CA ALA A 175 -18.35 8.04 -2.22
C ALA A 175 -18.16 6.54 -1.96
N ALA A 176 -17.09 6.14 -1.28
CA ALA A 176 -16.83 4.77 -0.88
C ALA A 176 -17.94 4.25 0.05
N ARG A 177 -18.36 5.06 1.03
CA ARG A 177 -19.50 4.75 1.92
C ARG A 177 -20.79 4.54 1.14
N ARG A 178 -21.14 5.48 0.23
CA ARG A 178 -22.33 5.33 -0.63
C ARG A 178 -22.26 4.08 -1.48
N LEU A 179 -21.11 3.80 -2.08
CA LEU A 179 -20.90 2.62 -2.93
C LEU A 179 -21.04 1.33 -2.12
N ALA A 180 -20.47 1.28 -0.92
CA ALA A 180 -20.58 0.15 0.01
C ALA A 180 -22.01 -0.12 0.47
N VAL A 181 -22.85 0.90 0.57
CA VAL A 181 -24.28 0.76 0.89
C VAL A 181 -25.09 0.32 -0.34
N GLN A 182 -24.75 0.82 -1.52
CA GLN A 182 -25.48 0.55 -2.76
C GLN A 182 -25.16 -0.82 -3.39
N ARG A 183 -23.98 -1.38 -3.12
CA ARG A 183 -23.51 -2.64 -3.71
C ARG A 183 -23.04 -3.60 -2.63
N ARG A 184 -23.20 -4.90 -2.90
CA ARG A 184 -22.71 -5.95 -1.99
C ARG A 184 -21.25 -6.27 -2.29
N PHE A 185 -20.35 -5.75 -1.47
CA PHE A 185 -18.95 -6.16 -1.46
C PHE A 185 -18.72 -7.31 -0.47
N THR A 186 -17.75 -8.18 -0.75
CA THR A 186 -17.35 -9.26 0.17
C THR A 186 -16.35 -8.82 1.21
N ALA A 187 -15.63 -7.73 0.97
CA ALA A 187 -14.75 -7.08 1.92
C ALA A 187 -14.53 -5.62 1.53
N LEU A 188 -14.26 -4.78 2.52
CA LEU A 188 -13.72 -3.44 2.33
C LEU A 188 -12.24 -3.45 2.74
N ILE A 189 -11.38 -2.93 1.87
CA ILE A 189 -9.96 -2.76 2.14
C ILE A 189 -9.70 -1.26 2.21
N VAL A 190 -9.38 -0.78 3.40
CA VAL A 190 -9.25 0.64 3.69
C VAL A 190 -7.79 0.95 3.97
N ASP A 191 -7.14 1.62 3.02
CA ASP A 191 -5.81 2.17 3.19
C ASP A 191 -5.92 3.45 4.04
N ILE A 192 -5.44 3.35 5.28
CA ILE A 192 -5.48 4.44 6.25
C ILE A 192 -4.22 5.31 6.20
N GLY A 193 -3.20 4.96 5.39
CA GLY A 193 -1.93 5.67 5.31
C GLY A 193 -1.35 5.99 6.70
N HIS A 194 -0.94 7.24 6.90
CA HIS A 194 -0.35 7.72 8.14
C HIS A 194 -1.37 7.74 9.31
N PRO A 195 -0.99 7.34 10.54
CA PRO A 195 -1.87 7.25 11.71
C PRO A 195 -2.71 8.48 12.06
N ASN A 196 -2.17 9.68 11.81
CA ASN A 196 -2.86 10.95 12.06
C ASN A 196 -4.03 11.22 11.10
N ASP A 197 -4.07 10.52 9.97
CA ASP A 197 -5.14 10.65 8.96
C ASP A 197 -6.21 9.54 9.08
N ALA A 198 -6.04 8.63 10.04
CA ALA A 198 -6.90 7.46 10.18
C ALA A 198 -8.31 7.81 10.67
N ASP A 199 -8.50 8.92 11.38
CA ASP A 199 -9.77 9.22 12.05
C ASP A 199 -10.96 9.35 11.08
N ALA A 200 -10.76 9.93 9.90
CA ALA A 200 -11.81 10.04 8.90
C ALA A 200 -12.23 8.66 8.35
N HIS A 201 -11.25 7.81 8.05
CA HIS A 201 -11.45 6.45 7.57
C HIS A 201 -12.12 5.56 8.63
N LEU A 202 -11.69 5.69 9.90
CA LEU A 202 -12.29 4.99 11.04
C LEU A 202 -13.74 5.44 11.27
N ARG A 203 -14.04 6.74 11.16
CA ARG A 203 -15.42 7.25 11.25
C ARG A 203 -16.30 6.67 10.15
N MET A 204 -15.84 6.68 8.90
CA MET A 204 -16.57 6.08 7.78
C MET A 204 -16.96 4.62 8.07
N VAL A 205 -16.01 3.81 8.55
CA VAL A 205 -16.26 2.39 8.87
C VAL A 205 -17.23 2.23 10.04
N ARG A 206 -17.12 3.05 11.10
CA ARG A 206 -18.05 3.05 12.24
C ARG A 206 -19.49 3.37 11.87
N GLU A 207 -19.68 4.11 10.78
CA GLU A 207 -21.00 4.54 10.32
C GLU A 207 -21.63 3.57 9.33
N LEU A 208 -20.89 2.58 8.79
CA LEU A 208 -21.44 1.56 7.90
C LEU A 208 -22.57 0.73 8.54
N PRO A 209 -22.46 0.27 9.80
CA PRO A 209 -23.54 -0.49 10.43
C PRO A 209 -24.86 0.29 10.62
N ARG A 210 -24.84 1.63 10.49
CA ARG A 210 -26.07 2.44 10.55
C ARG A 210 -26.93 2.28 9.30
N ASP A 211 -26.29 2.01 8.16
CA ASP A 211 -26.95 1.95 6.84
C ASP A 211 -27.00 0.52 6.28
N LEU A 212 -26.26 -0.41 6.88
CA LEU A 212 -26.16 -1.82 6.47
C LEU A 212 -26.44 -2.73 7.66
N ALA A 213 -27.48 -3.57 7.54
CA ALA A 213 -27.81 -4.57 8.56
C ALA A 213 -26.66 -5.58 8.81
N VAL A 214 -25.90 -5.91 7.77
CA VAL A 214 -24.70 -6.74 7.84
C VAL A 214 -23.60 -6.09 7.00
N PRO A 215 -22.72 -5.26 7.60
CA PRO A 215 -21.61 -4.66 6.88
C PRO A 215 -20.58 -5.75 6.48
N PRO A 216 -19.91 -5.59 5.32
CA PRO A 216 -18.85 -6.52 4.94
C PRO A 216 -17.66 -6.41 5.91
N PRO A 217 -16.85 -7.47 6.02
CA PRO A 217 -15.63 -7.43 6.82
C PRO A 217 -14.72 -6.30 6.30
N VAL A 218 -14.22 -5.49 7.24
CA VAL A 218 -13.29 -4.41 6.94
C VAL A 218 -11.88 -4.82 7.34
N LEU A 219 -10.96 -4.60 6.42
CA LEU A 219 -9.54 -4.75 6.61
C LEU A 219 -8.91 -3.38 6.49
N PHE A 220 -8.14 -3.00 7.50
CA PHE A 220 -7.32 -1.81 7.43
C PHE A 220 -5.93 -2.17 6.92
N VAL A 221 -5.37 -1.27 6.14
CA VAL A 221 -4.02 -1.36 5.62
C VAL A 221 -3.33 -0.08 6.06
N ALA A 222 -2.31 -0.18 6.93
CA ALA A 222 -1.65 0.98 7.50
C ALA A 222 -0.15 0.82 7.67
N GLU A 223 0.47 1.97 7.90
CA GLU A 223 1.85 2.20 8.24
C GLU A 223 2.30 1.50 9.54
N ARG A 224 3.41 0.73 9.52
CA ARG A 224 3.80 -0.20 10.60
C ARG A 224 4.14 0.56 11.89
N ASP A 225 3.79 -0.03 13.05
CA ASP A 225 4.08 0.38 14.45
C ASP A 225 3.06 1.22 15.24
N ASP A 226 1.85 1.50 14.72
CA ASP A 226 0.86 2.18 15.57
C ASP A 226 -0.15 1.23 16.26
N MET A 227 0.26 0.73 17.44
CA MET A 227 -0.58 -0.03 18.36
C MET A 227 -1.91 0.69 18.68
N ARG A 228 -1.97 2.03 18.66
CA ARG A 228 -3.20 2.81 18.91
C ARG A 228 -4.13 2.78 17.72
N VAL A 229 -3.62 2.79 16.49
CA VAL A 229 -4.45 2.63 15.28
C VAL A 229 -5.01 1.22 15.23
N ARG A 230 -4.20 0.20 15.55
CA ARG A 230 -4.67 -1.20 15.63
C ARG A 230 -5.79 -1.37 16.66
N LEU A 231 -5.62 -0.84 17.87
CA LEU A 231 -6.66 -0.88 18.91
C LEU A 231 -7.94 -0.12 18.51
N ARG A 232 -7.81 0.98 17.77
CA ARG A 232 -8.96 1.73 17.25
C ARG A 232 -9.66 0.97 16.11
N ALA A 233 -8.92 0.36 15.19
CA ALA A 233 -9.43 -0.46 14.09
C ALA A 233 -10.23 -1.68 14.59
N THR A 234 -9.72 -2.40 15.59
CA THR A 234 -10.43 -3.53 16.21
C THR A 234 -11.73 -3.08 16.89
N ARG A 235 -11.73 -1.92 17.56
CA ARG A 235 -12.94 -1.37 18.23
C ARG A 235 -14.05 -0.93 17.28
N VAL A 236 -13.75 -0.77 15.98
CA VAL A 236 -14.74 -0.39 14.97
C VAL A 236 -15.23 -1.56 14.12
N GLY A 237 -14.89 -2.80 14.52
CA GLY A 237 -15.26 -4.02 13.79
C GLY A 237 -14.30 -4.39 12.67
N GLY A 238 -13.11 -3.78 12.62
CA GLY A 238 -12.04 -4.21 11.72
C GLY A 238 -11.59 -5.62 12.07
N VAL A 239 -11.60 -6.52 11.09
CA VAL A 239 -11.26 -7.94 11.26
C VAL A 239 -9.74 -8.16 11.21
N ALA A 240 -8.97 -7.18 10.71
CA ALA A 240 -7.52 -7.18 10.74
C ALA A 240 -6.86 -5.82 10.47
N TYR A 241 -5.54 -5.80 10.66
CA TYR A 241 -4.58 -4.76 10.34
C TYR A 241 -3.33 -5.41 9.71
#